data_AF-T1A462-F1
#
_entry.id   AF-T1A462-F1
#
_cell.length_a   1.000
_cell.length_b   1.000
_cell.length_c   1.000
_cell.angle_alpha   90.00
_cell.angle_beta   90.00
_cell.angle_gamma   90.00
#
_symmetry.space_group_name_H-M   'P 1'
#
loop_
_entity.id
_entity.type
_entity.pdbx_description
1 polymer ?
#
loop_
_entity_poly.entity_id
_entity_poly.type
_entity_poly.pdbx_seq_one_letter_code
_entity_poly.pdbx_strand_id
1 'polypeptide(L)'
;NAAFALSVEPGNATLRARQTQVRSLRARGAPSLPVPLAEECASNPFLRWDAPAVRAWCGARDTGTASPAACLGALRAAKDEFRA
;
A
#
# COMPACT_ATOMS: atom_id res chain seq x y z
N ASN A 1 7.41 1.29 2.16
CA ASN A 1 6.12 0.53 2.11
C ASN A 1 4.96 1.32 2.67
N ALA A 2 4.83 1.49 4.00
CA ALA A 2 3.65 2.14 4.58
C ALA A 2 3.40 3.58 4.09
N ALA A 3 4.47 4.37 3.86
CA ALA A 3 4.34 5.73 3.30
C ALA A 3 3.73 5.72 1.89
N PHE A 4 4.25 4.88 0.99
CA PHE A 4 3.69 4.70 -0.35
C PHE A 4 2.26 4.16 -0.32
N ALA A 5 1.98 3.19 0.55
CA ALA A 5 0.63 2.66 0.68
C ALA A 5 -0.37 3.76 1.09
N LEU A 6 0.06 4.73 1.92
CA LEU A 6 -0.80 5.86 2.31
C LEU A 6 -0.98 6.90 1.22
N SER A 7 -0.05 7.03 0.26
CA SER A 7 -0.29 7.85 -0.93
C SER A 7 -1.28 7.20 -1.90
N VAL A 8 -1.46 5.87 -1.83
CA VAL A 8 -2.44 5.12 -2.64
C VAL A 8 -3.80 5.08 -1.94
N GLU A 9 -3.84 4.69 -0.67
CA GLU A 9 -5.05 4.59 0.14
C GLU A 9 -4.97 5.49 1.39
N PRO A 10 -5.06 6.83 1.22
CA PRO A 10 -5.01 7.77 2.34
C PRO A 10 -6.23 7.67 3.24
N GLY A 11 -7.23 6.83 2.95
CA GLY A 11 -8.40 6.54 3.78
C GLY A 11 -8.22 5.33 4.72
N ASN A 12 -7.24 4.47 4.49
CA ASN A 12 -7.14 3.15 5.13
C ASN A 12 -6.67 3.27 6.60
N ALA A 13 -7.58 3.06 7.55
CA ALA A 13 -7.32 3.15 8.99
C ALA A 13 -6.36 2.05 9.49
N THR A 14 -6.50 0.82 8.98
CA THR A 14 -5.60 -0.31 9.29
C THR A 14 -4.17 0.01 8.89
N LEU A 15 -3.99 0.59 7.70
CA LEU A 15 -2.69 1.01 7.21
C LEU A 15 -2.07 2.13 8.07
N ARG A 16 -2.87 3.12 8.51
CA ARG A 16 -2.39 4.15 9.46
C ARG A 16 -1.92 3.55 10.78
N ALA A 17 -2.74 2.69 11.38
CA ALA A 17 -2.39 2.02 12.63
C ALA A 17 -1.09 1.22 12.47
N ARG A 18 -0.96 0.50 11.34
CA ARG A 18 0.24 -0.26 11.01
C ARG A 18 1.46 0.64 10.82
N GLN A 19 1.32 1.80 10.16
CA GLN A 19 2.40 2.77 10.02
C GLN A 19 2.90 3.25 11.39
N THR A 20 1.99 3.59 12.30
CA THR A 20 2.33 4.03 13.66
C THR A 20 3.05 2.92 14.43
N GLN A 21 2.54 1.69 14.40
CA GLN A 21 3.17 0.53 15.04
C GLN A 21 4.59 0.29 14.50
N VAL A 22 4.75 0.28 13.18
CA VAL A 22 6.07 0.07 12.55
C VAL A 22 7.03 1.21 12.87
N ARG A 23 6.57 2.48 12.90
CA ARG A 23 7.39 3.62 13.32
C ARG A 23 7.89 3.46 14.75
N SER A 24 6.99 3.08 15.67
CA SER A 24 7.34 2.81 17.07
C SER A 24 8.38 1.69 17.18
N LEU A 25 8.16 0.54 16.52
CA LEU A 25 9.11 -0.58 16.50
C LEU A 25 10.48 -0.18 15.97
N ARG A 26 10.54 0.58 14.88
CA ARG A 26 11.80 1.04 14.31
C ARG A 26 12.53 2.05 15.19
N ALA A 27 11.81 2.94 15.87
CA ALA A 27 12.41 3.90 16.79
C ALA A 27 13.14 3.23 17.97
N ARG A 28 12.70 2.05 18.38
CA ARG A 28 13.34 1.22 19.42
C ARG A 28 14.29 0.14 18.87
N GLY A 29 14.64 0.19 17.59
CA GLY A 29 15.52 -0.80 16.95
C GLY A 29 14.95 -2.22 16.85
N ALA A 30 13.64 -2.40 17.04
CA ALA A 30 12.99 -3.70 17.00
C ALA A 30 12.56 -4.08 15.56
N PRO A 31 12.57 -5.38 15.21
CA PRO A 31 12.06 -5.83 13.93
C PRO A 31 10.55 -5.58 13.80
N SER A 32 10.08 -5.28 12.59
CA SER A 32 8.65 -5.11 12.28
C SER A 32 7.98 -6.39 11.77
N LEU A 33 8.69 -7.52 11.83
CA LEU A 33 8.30 -8.83 11.32
C LEU A 33 8.50 -9.89 12.43
N PRO A 34 7.80 -11.03 12.36
CA PRO A 34 6.80 -11.42 11.35
C PRO A 34 5.47 -10.65 11.48
N VAL A 35 4.61 -10.79 10.46
CA VAL A 35 3.23 -10.28 10.47
C VAL A 35 2.26 -11.36 10.01
N PRO A 36 1.03 -11.40 10.54
CA PRO A 36 -0.03 -12.22 9.98
C PRO A 36 -0.35 -11.80 8.53
N LEU A 37 -0.59 -12.78 7.66
CA LEU A 37 -0.99 -12.51 6.27
C LEU A 37 -2.28 -11.66 6.19
N ALA A 38 -3.20 -11.86 7.14
CA ALA A 38 -4.42 -11.07 7.23
C ALA A 38 -4.15 -9.56 7.39
N GLU A 39 -3.10 -9.17 8.12
CA GLU A 39 -2.71 -7.76 8.26
C GLU A 39 -2.17 -7.19 6.95
N GLU A 40 -1.41 -7.99 6.20
CA GLU A 40 -0.92 -7.60 4.87
C GLU A 40 -2.08 -7.45 3.89
N CYS A 41 -3.05 -8.37 3.85
CA CYS A 41 -4.25 -8.23 3.02
C CYS A 41 -5.13 -7.01 3.41
N ALA A 42 -5.03 -6.52 4.64
CA ALA A 42 -5.79 -5.36 5.10
C ALA A 42 -5.08 -4.00 4.85
N SER A 43 -3.76 -4.01 4.64
CA SER A 43 -2.95 -2.77 4.60
C SER A 43 -2.03 -2.63 3.37
N ASN A 44 -1.79 -3.69 2.62
CA ASN A 44 -0.86 -3.69 1.50
C ASN A 44 -1.59 -3.47 0.17
N PRO A 45 -1.33 -2.35 -0.55
CA PRO A 45 -2.05 -2.03 -1.78
C PRO A 45 -1.83 -3.05 -2.91
N PHE A 46 -0.72 -3.79 -2.90
CA PHE A 46 -0.46 -4.86 -3.88
C PHE A 46 -1.37 -6.08 -3.68
N LEU A 47 -1.85 -6.30 -2.45
CA LEU A 47 -2.80 -7.38 -2.12
C LEU A 47 -4.25 -6.91 -2.11
N ARG A 48 -4.47 -5.61 -2.36
CA ARG A 48 -5.78 -4.93 -2.31
C ARG A 48 -6.09 -4.22 -3.62
N TRP A 49 -5.58 -4.75 -4.74
CA TRP A 49 -5.74 -4.15 -6.06
C TRP A 49 -7.22 -3.96 -6.45
N ASP A 50 -8.12 -4.75 -5.88
CA ASP A 50 -9.57 -4.74 -6.09
C ASP A 50 -10.31 -3.74 -5.19
N ALA A 51 -9.66 -3.22 -4.14
CA ALA A 51 -10.24 -2.23 -3.26
C ALA A 51 -10.62 -0.97 -4.04
N PRO A 52 -11.82 -0.38 -3.81
CA PRO A 52 -12.29 0.77 -4.59
C PRO A 52 -11.30 1.94 -4.63
N ALA A 53 -10.63 2.23 -3.50
CA ALA A 53 -9.63 3.28 -3.41
C ALA A 53 -8.39 3.00 -4.27
N VAL A 54 -7.88 1.76 -4.27
CA VAL A 54 -6.73 1.37 -5.10
C VAL A 54 -7.09 1.38 -6.58
N ARG A 55 -8.28 0.87 -6.94
CA ARG A 55 -8.77 0.91 -8.32
C ARG A 55 -8.94 2.34 -8.83
N ALA A 56 -9.51 3.22 -8.01
CA ALA A 56 -9.65 4.63 -8.34
C ALA A 56 -8.28 5.31 -8.53
N TRP A 57 -7.33 5.01 -7.63
CA TRP A 57 -5.97 5.52 -7.71
C TRP A 57 -5.25 5.03 -8.99
N CYS A 58 -5.39 3.74 -9.34
CA CYS A 58 -4.85 3.18 -10.58
C CYS A 58 -5.51 3.83 -11.82
N GLY A 59 -6.83 3.98 -11.81
CA GLY A 59 -7.59 4.57 -12.92
C GLY A 59 -7.26 6.05 -13.17
N ALA A 60 -6.98 6.82 -12.13
CA ALA A 60 -6.57 8.22 -12.25
C ALA A 60 -5.20 8.40 -12.94
N ARG A 61 -4.41 7.33 -13.08
CA ARG A 61 -3.07 7.35 -13.69
C ARG A 61 -3.07 6.90 -15.14
N ASP A 62 -4.24 6.93 -15.78
CA ASP A 62 -4.46 6.65 -17.20
C ASP A 62 -3.86 5.30 -17.67
N THR A 63 -3.97 4.27 -16.84
CA THR A 63 -3.61 2.91 -17.23
C THR A 63 -4.79 2.27 -17.93
N GLY A 64 -4.96 2.61 -19.21
CA GLY A 64 -5.97 2.04 -20.09
C GLY A 64 -6.23 0.56 -19.80
N THR A 65 -7.50 0.21 -19.67
CA THR A 65 -8.06 -1.10 -19.27
C THR A 65 -7.77 -1.58 -17.85
N ALA A 66 -8.85 -1.65 -17.07
CA ALA A 66 -8.96 -2.10 -15.67
C ALA A 66 -8.67 -3.61 -15.49
N SER A 67 -7.48 -4.06 -15.89
CA SER A 67 -7.02 -5.41 -15.56
C SER A 67 -6.28 -5.40 -14.21
N PRO A 68 -6.36 -6.50 -13.44
CA PRO A 68 -5.57 -6.65 -12.21
C PRO A 68 -4.07 -6.47 -12.45
N ALA A 69 -3.57 -6.99 -13.58
CA ALA A 69 -2.17 -6.88 -13.97
C ALA A 69 -1.74 -5.43 -14.24
N ALA A 70 -2.57 -4.65 -14.94
CA ALA A 70 -2.28 -3.23 -15.21
C ALA A 70 -2.21 -2.41 -13.92
N CYS A 71 -3.14 -2.61 -12.98
CA CYS A 71 -3.11 -1.89 -11.69
C CYS A 71 -1.89 -2.28 -10.86
N LEU A 72 -1.51 -3.56 -10.82
CA LEU A 72 -0.27 -4.00 -10.18
C LEU A 72 0.97 -3.37 -10.82
N GLY A 73 1.03 -3.31 -12.15
CA GLY A 73 2.10 -2.64 -12.89
C GLY A 73 2.19 -1.15 -12.54
N ALA A 74 1.05 -0.46 -12.49
CA ALA A 74 0.97 0.95 -12.11
C ALA A 74 1.45 1.21 -10.67
N LEU A 75 1.00 0.36 -9.72
CA LEU A 75 1.43 0.42 -8.32
C LEU A 75 2.94 0.21 -8.20
N ARG A 76 3.50 -0.75 -8.94
CA ARG A 76 4.94 -1.02 -8.90
C ARG A 76 5.75 0.12 -9.48
N ALA A 77 5.40 0.58 -10.68
CA ALA A 77 6.08 1.70 -11.34
C ALA A 77 6.07 2.95 -10.47
N ALA A 78 4.91 3.30 -9.89
CA ALA A 78 4.83 4.44 -9.00
C ALA A 78 5.62 4.26 -7.70
N LYS A 79 5.67 3.04 -7.16
CA LYS A 79 6.49 2.74 -5.97
C LYS A 79 7.98 2.84 -6.26
N ASP A 80 8.42 2.49 -7.46
CA ASP A 80 9.83 2.56 -7.87
C ASP A 80 10.33 4.01 -7.91
N GLU A 81 9.46 4.94 -8.29
CA GLU A 81 9.76 6.38 -8.34
C GLU A 81 9.45 7.12 -7.03
N PHE A 82 8.74 6.47 -6.09
CA PHE A 82 8.24 7.11 -4.89
C PHE A 82 9.35 7.52 -3.93
N ARG A 83 9.41 8.81 -3.60
CA ARG A 83 10.30 9.40 -2.59
C ARG A 83 9.46 9.84 -1.39
N ALA A 84 9.84 9.34 -0.21
CA ALA A 84 9.13 9.54 1.06
C ALA A 84 9.91 10.43 2.00
#